data_AF-A0A1X7UBB2-F1
#
_entry.id   AF-A0A1X7UBB2-F1
#
_cell.length_a   1.000
_cell.length_b   1.000
_cell.length_c   1.000
_cell.angle_alpha   90.00
_cell.angle_beta   90.00
_cell.angle_gamma   90.00
#
_symmetry.space_group_name_H-M   'P 1'
#
loop_
_entity.id
_entity.type
_entity.pdbx_description
1 polymer ?
#
loop_
_entity_poly.entity_id
_entity_poly.type
_entity_poly.pdbx_seq_one_letter_code
_entity_poly.pdbx_strand_id
1 'polypeptide(L)'
;MVKFGYVYTLVVLSFKRFAARRGTPRKLVSDNGKAFTAAAKALKAISENKAILNLSSGFRIDWQFNIVRAAWWGGIFERLIRSTKRRLRKIVGKASLTYDELNTAVIEI
;
A
#
# COMPACT_ATOMS: atom_id res chain seq x y z
N MET A 1 -5.09 -25.01 3.90
CA MET A 1 -5.12 -23.82 4.78
C MET A 1 -3.81 -23.01 4.64
N VAL A 2 -3.57 -22.37 3.48
CA VAL A 2 -2.29 -21.68 3.15
C VAL A 2 -2.52 -20.27 2.54
N LYS A 3 -3.76 -19.80 2.42
CA LYS A 3 -4.08 -18.57 1.64
C LYS A 3 -3.79 -17.25 2.35
N PHE A 4 -3.63 -17.21 3.68
CA PHE A 4 -3.45 -15.93 4.40
C PHE A 4 -2.00 -15.45 4.44
N GLY A 5 -1.02 -16.35 4.39
CA GLY A 5 0.40 -16.00 4.45
C GLY A 5 0.89 -15.16 3.27
N TYR A 6 0.38 -15.47 2.08
CA TYR A 6 0.79 -14.81 0.84
C TYR A 6 0.21 -13.40 0.69
N VAL A 7 -0.98 -13.13 1.22
CA VAL A 7 -1.67 -11.86 0.93
C VAL A 7 -1.07 -10.70 1.71
N TYR A 8 -0.66 -10.90 2.98
CA TYR A 8 -0.02 -9.81 3.73
C TYR A 8 1.39 -9.51 3.23
N THR A 9 2.12 -10.51 2.72
CA THR A 9 3.45 -10.28 2.13
C THR A 9 3.35 -9.46 0.85
N LEU A 10 2.31 -9.66 0.04
CA LEU A 10 2.02 -8.79 -1.11
C LEU A 10 1.81 -7.32 -0.69
N VAL A 11 1.12 -7.05 0.43
CA VAL A 11 0.94 -5.69 0.96
C VAL A 11 2.29 -5.09 1.36
N VAL A 12 3.11 -5.83 2.11
CA VAL A 12 4.44 -5.36 2.53
C VAL A 12 5.35 -5.10 1.32
N LEU A 13 5.39 -6.00 0.34
CA LEU A 13 6.18 -5.83 -0.88
C LEU A 13 5.69 -4.64 -1.73
N SER A 14 4.38 -4.48 -1.86
CA SER A 14 3.79 -3.34 -2.57
C SER A 14 4.13 -2.02 -1.88
N PHE A 15 4.07 -1.99 -0.54
CA PHE A 15 4.47 -0.83 0.24
C PHE A 15 5.96 -0.49 0.07
N LYS A 16 6.86 -1.49 0.11
CA LYS A 16 8.29 -1.30 -0.16
C LYS A 16 8.53 -0.70 -1.54
N ARG A 17 7.88 -1.24 -2.57
CA ARG A 17 7.95 -0.72 -3.96
C ARG A 17 7.41 0.70 -4.07
N PHE A 18 6.35 1.03 -3.34
CA PHE A 18 5.81 2.39 -3.28
C PHE A 18 6.78 3.36 -2.61
N ALA A 19 7.29 3.01 -1.42
CA ALA A 19 8.22 3.82 -0.66
C ALA A 19 9.54 4.05 -1.41
N ALA A 20 10.04 3.05 -2.14
CA ALA A 20 11.23 3.19 -2.97
C ALA A 20 11.05 4.19 -4.13
N ARG A 21 9.83 4.34 -4.65
CA ARG A 21 9.53 5.22 -5.79
C ARG A 21 9.12 6.64 -5.40
N ARG A 22 8.37 6.79 -4.29
CA ARG A 22 7.75 8.07 -3.88
C ARG A 22 8.31 8.62 -2.56
N GLY A 23 9.21 7.89 -1.90
CA GLY A 23 9.64 8.17 -0.54
C GLY A 23 8.72 7.52 0.50
N THR A 24 9.21 7.38 1.72
CA THR A 24 8.44 6.77 2.81
C THR A 24 7.40 7.75 3.37
N PRO A 25 6.10 7.41 3.35
CA PRO A 25 5.08 8.28 3.91
C PRO A 25 5.19 8.33 5.43
N ARG A 26 4.93 9.51 6.01
CA ARG A 26 4.85 9.67 7.48
C ARG A 26 3.60 9.00 8.08
N LYS A 27 2.49 8.99 7.33
CA LYS A 27 1.20 8.48 7.77
C LYS A 27 0.61 7.56 6.71
N LEU A 28 0.11 6.41 7.13
CA LEU A 28 -0.59 5.46 6.27
C LEU A 28 -1.98 5.16 6.85
N VAL A 29 -3.00 5.17 6.01
CA VAL A 29 -4.38 4.91 6.43
C VAL A 29 -4.93 3.75 5.62
N SER A 30 -5.51 2.76 6.29
CA SER A 30 -6.13 1.60 5.64
C SER A 30 -7.43 1.17 6.34
N ASP A 31 -8.21 0.33 5.66
CA ASP A 31 -9.32 -0.37 6.31
C ASP A 31 -8.81 -1.47 7.26
N ASN A 32 -9.74 -2.06 8.03
CA ASN A 32 -9.47 -3.16 8.95
C ASN A 32 -9.33 -4.53 8.23
N GLY A 33 -9.01 -4.54 6.94
CA GLY A 33 -8.75 -5.76 6.20
C GLY A 33 -7.67 -6.60 6.87
N LYS A 34 -7.89 -7.92 6.93
CA LYS A 34 -6.98 -8.87 7.62
C LYS A 34 -5.54 -8.81 7.07
N ALA A 35 -5.38 -8.53 5.77
CA ALA A 35 -4.07 -8.39 5.15
C ALA A 35 -3.33 -7.12 5.61
N PHE A 36 -4.03 -5.97 5.71
CA PHE A 36 -3.44 -4.72 6.18
C PHE A 36 -3.10 -4.77 7.67
N THR A 37 -3.99 -5.33 8.48
CA THR A 37 -3.72 -5.51 9.92
C THR A 37 -2.55 -6.46 10.17
N ALA A 38 -2.41 -7.55 9.41
CA ALA A 38 -1.24 -8.43 9.48
C ALA A 38 0.05 -7.73 8.99
N ALA A 39 0.00 -6.97 7.89
CA ALA A 39 1.14 -6.23 7.38
C ALA A 39 1.60 -5.12 8.35
N ALA A 40 0.68 -4.42 9.00
CA ALA A 40 1.00 -3.41 10.00
C ALA A 40 1.70 -4.03 11.22
N LYS A 41 1.24 -5.20 11.69
CA LYS A 41 1.92 -5.95 12.76
C LYS A 41 3.35 -6.35 12.33
N ALA A 42 3.52 -6.83 11.10
CA ALA A 42 4.84 -7.20 10.58
C ALA A 42 5.79 -6.00 10.48
N LEU A 43 5.32 -4.85 9.97
CA LEU A 43 6.15 -3.64 9.90
C LEU A 43 6.47 -3.09 11.29
N LYS A 44 5.53 -3.15 12.24
CA LYS A 44 5.75 -2.73 13.62
C LYS A 44 6.84 -3.58 14.29
N ALA A 45 6.79 -4.89 14.14
CA ALA A 45 7.81 -5.80 14.67
C ALA A 45 9.21 -5.52 14.10
N ILE A 46 9.30 -5.14 12.82
CA ILE A 46 10.58 -4.73 12.19
C ILE A 46 11.06 -3.39 12.79
N SER A 47 10.16 -2.43 12.98
CA SER A 47 10.50 -1.11 13.53
C SER A 47 10.92 -1.14 15.00
N GLU A 48 10.43 -2.12 15.77
CA GLU A 48 10.76 -2.28 17.19
C GLU A 48 12.06 -3.08 17.41
N ASN A 49 12.63 -3.64 16.34
CA ASN A 49 13.90 -4.34 16.41
C ASN A 49 15.05 -3.33 16.61
N LYS A 50 15.67 -3.38 17.80
CA LYS A 50 16.73 -2.45 18.27
C LYS A 50 17.92 -2.33 17.30
N ALA A 51 18.23 -3.39 16.54
CA ALA A 51 19.30 -3.35 15.55
C ALA A 51 18.99 -2.40 14.36
N ILE A 52 17.71 -2.29 13.99
CA ILE A 52 17.24 -1.44 12.88
C ILE A 52 17.01 0.00 13.36
N LEU A 53 16.58 0.17 14.61
CA LEU A 53 16.38 1.49 15.24
C LEU A 53 17.66 2.34 15.29
N ASN A 54 18.81 1.72 15.53
CA ASN A 54 20.10 2.42 15.58
C ASN A 54 20.58 2.90 14.19
N LEU A 55 20.12 2.26 13.11
CA LEU A 55 20.45 2.63 11.72
C LEU A 55 19.37 3.51 11.08
N SER A 56 18.15 3.50 11.63
CA SER A 56 16.95 4.02 11.02
C SER A 56 16.24 4.99 11.98
N SER A 57 16.94 6.06 12.34
CA SER A 57 16.45 7.12 13.23
C SER A 57 15.28 7.94 12.67
N GLY A 58 14.77 7.62 11.47
CA GLY A 58 13.70 8.36 10.78
C GLY A 58 12.48 7.56 10.32
N PHE A 59 12.46 6.22 10.42
CA PHE A 59 11.34 5.41 9.89
C PHE A 59 10.21 5.23 10.90
N ARG A 60 9.50 6.31 11.24
CA ARG A 60 8.24 6.24 12.00
C ARG A 60 7.06 6.40 11.06
N ILE A 61 6.50 5.28 10.61
CA ILE A 61 5.25 5.26 9.85
C ILE A 61 4.10 5.19 10.87
N ASP A 62 3.29 6.26 10.95
CA ASP A 62 2.03 6.24 11.70
C ASP A 62 0.96 5.53 10.88
N TRP A 63 0.71 4.25 11.19
CA TRP A 63 -0.30 3.46 10.50
C TRP A 63 -1.63 3.50 11.28
N GLN A 64 -2.62 4.17 10.70
CA GLN A 64 -3.97 4.32 11.26
C GLN A 64 -4.99 3.46 10.52
N PHE A 65 -5.94 2.91 11.27
CA PHE A 65 -7.02 2.10 10.75
C PHE A 65 -8.36 2.83 10.85
N ASN A 66 -9.24 2.60 9.88
CA ASN A 66 -10.58 3.18 9.91
C ASN A 66 -11.36 2.71 11.16
N ILE A 67 -12.21 3.60 11.68
CA ILE A 67 -13.14 3.26 12.75
C ILE A 67 -14.11 2.18 12.25
N VAL A 68 -14.32 1.13 13.04
CA VAL A 68 -15.26 0.06 12.71
C VAL A 68 -16.66 0.66 12.52
N ARG A 69 -17.34 0.33 11.41
CA ARG A 69 -18.68 0.84 11.02
C ARG A 69 -18.72 2.29 10.49
N ALA A 70 -17.59 2.96 10.32
CA ALA A 70 -17.54 4.26 9.65
C ALA A 70 -17.46 4.12 8.11
N ALA A 71 -18.57 3.71 7.48
CA ALA A 71 -18.62 3.42 6.04
C ALA A 71 -18.19 4.62 5.16
N TRP A 72 -18.41 5.86 5.62
CA TRP A 72 -18.05 7.06 4.88
C TRP A 72 -16.53 7.24 4.68
N TRP A 73 -15.69 6.67 5.55
CA TRP A 73 -14.22 6.69 5.37
C TRP A 73 -13.80 5.89 4.13
N GLY A 74 -14.55 4.83 3.80
CA GLY A 74 -14.34 4.04 2.59
C GLY A 74 -14.47 4.87 1.30
N GLY A 75 -15.38 5.85 1.31
CA GLY A 75 -15.68 6.67 0.13
C GLY A 75 -14.50 7.48 -0.40
N ILE A 76 -13.58 7.92 0.47
CA ILE A 76 -12.36 8.63 0.04
C ILE A 76 -11.47 7.68 -0.76
N PHE A 77 -11.23 6.47 -0.23
CA PHE A 77 -10.42 5.46 -0.91
C PHE A 77 -11.05 5.03 -2.23
N GLU A 78 -12.37 4.83 -2.26
CA GLU A 78 -13.10 4.51 -3.50
C GLU A 78 -12.95 5.60 -4.57
N ARG A 79 -13.04 6.88 -4.17
CA ARG A 79 -12.84 8.02 -5.08
C ARG A 79 -11.42 8.09 -5.63
N LEU A 80 -10.41 7.82 -4.79
CA LEU A 80 -9.01 7.75 -5.22
C LEU A 80 -8.81 6.60 -6.22
N ILE A 81 -9.27 5.40 -5.89
CA ILE A 81 -9.20 4.22 -6.77
C ILE A 81 -9.92 4.49 -8.09
N ARG A 82 -11.10 5.13 -8.06
CA ARG A 82 -11.84 5.50 -9.27
C ARG A 82 -11.05 6.46 -10.15
N SER A 83 -10.36 7.43 -9.56
CA SER A 83 -9.55 8.42 -10.29
C SER A 83 -8.35 7.75 -10.99
N THR A 84 -7.63 6.90 -10.27
CA THR A 84 -6.52 6.10 -10.82
C THR A 84 -6.99 5.18 -11.95
N LYS A 85 -8.08 4.42 -11.74
CA LYS A 85 -8.65 3.55 -12.77
C LYS A 85 -9.10 4.31 -14.01
N ARG A 86 -9.68 5.50 -13.85
CA ARG A 86 -10.10 6.34 -14.97
C ARG A 86 -8.89 6.80 -15.80
N ARG A 87 -7.79 7.18 -15.15
CA ARG A 87 -6.56 7.58 -15.86
C ARG A 87 -5.91 6.40 -16.55
N LEU A 88 -5.79 5.25 -15.88
CA LEU A 88 -5.29 4.01 -16.50
C LEU A 88 -6.10 3.62 -17.75
N ARG A 89 -7.43 3.64 -17.67
CA ARG A 89 -8.29 3.33 -18.84
C ARG A 89 -8.06 4.26 -20.03
N LYS A 90 -7.77 5.54 -19.76
CA LYS A 90 -7.45 6.50 -20.83
C LYS A 90 -6.08 6.25 -21.46
N ILE A 91 -5.08 5.88 -20.66
CA ILE A 91 -3.73 5.56 -21.14
C ILE A 91 -3.74 4.25 -21.94
N VAL A 92 -4.36 3.19 -21.40
CA VAL A 92 -4.40 1.86 -22.03
C VAL A 92 -5.30 1.84 -23.27
N GLY A 93 -6.45 2.53 -23.24
CA GLY A 93 -7.40 2.53 -24.33
C GLY A 93 -7.90 1.12 -24.66
N LYS A 94 -7.65 0.67 -25.90
CA LYS A 94 -7.97 -0.69 -26.40
C LYS A 94 -6.73 -1.58 -26.53
N ALA A 95 -5.55 -1.10 -26.15
CA ALA A 95 -4.31 -1.85 -26.30
C ALA A 95 -4.16 -2.92 -25.20
N SER A 96 -3.47 -4.01 -25.52
CA SER A 96 -2.98 -4.95 -24.52
C SER A 96 -1.51 -4.62 -24.25
N LEU A 97 -1.22 -4.18 -23.04
CA LEU A 97 0.13 -3.81 -22.63
C LEU A 97 0.90 -5.04 -22.15
N THR A 98 2.20 -5.08 -22.46
CA THR A 98 3.17 -5.93 -21.78
C THR A 98 3.34 -5.50 -20.31
N TYR A 99 4.02 -6.33 -19.52
CA TYR A 99 4.26 -6.03 -18.11
C TYR A 99 5.02 -4.70 -17.92
N ASP A 100 6.06 -4.45 -18.72
CA ASP A 100 6.89 -3.25 -18.58
C ASP A 100 6.15 -1.98 -18.99
N GLU A 101 5.35 -2.06 -20.05
CA GLU A 101 4.48 -0.95 -20.47
C GLU A 101 3.42 -0.64 -19.40
N LEU A 102 2.79 -1.66 -18.82
CA LEU A 102 1.82 -1.46 -17.74
C LEU A 102 2.47 -0.89 -16.49
N ASN A 103 3.66 -1.38 -16.10
CA ASN A 103 4.39 -0.87 -14.95
C ASN A 103 4.78 0.60 -15.16
N THR A 104 5.18 0.97 -16.38
CA THR A 104 5.46 2.37 -16.75
C THR A 104 4.19 3.23 -16.64
N ALA A 105 3.09 2.80 -17.23
CA ALA A 105 1.82 3.51 -17.18
C ALA A 105 1.29 3.72 -15.74
N VAL A 106 1.53 2.76 -14.84
CA VAL A 106 1.16 2.89 -13.41
C VAL A 106 2.06 3.89 -12.68
N ILE A 107 3.34 3.99 -13.04
CA ILE A 107 4.31 4.91 -12.42
C ILE A 107 4.02 6.37 -12.83
N GLU A 108 3.58 6.59 -14.07
CA GLU A 108 3.25 7.93 -14.60
C GLU A 108 2.01 8.58 -13.94
N ILE A 109 1.15 7.75 -13.33
CA ILE A 109 -0.07 8.22 -12.65
C ILE A 109 0.25 8.76 -11.26
#